data_AF-A0A2S9CSM0-F1
#
_entry.id   AF-A0A2S9CSM0-F1
#
_cell.length_a   1.000
_cell.length_b   1.000
_cell.length_c   1.000
_cell.angle_alpha   90.00
_cell.angle_beta   90.00
_cell.angle_gamma   90.00
#
_symmetry.space_group_name_H-M   'P 1'
#
loop_
_entity.id
_entity.type
_entity.pdbx_description
1 polymer ?
#
loop_
_entity_poly.entity_id
_entity_poly.type
_entity_poly.pdbx_seq_one_letter_code
_entity_poly.pdbx_strand_id
1 'polypeptide(L)'
;MKKILFVTSLLLAVIVTAQVGINTPNPTNMLDVNGDLNIGKELRTGGTDILKGSAGTAGDILHNNADLNTNDWKAIKIADGQGSMSVFSINTVSDKTGVSFSGNNGSTNPYGDGDPLNANWSVLTGTMDTFSVTNQTNKATFSFQTTVQKTGSNSASFACGVFVDDVLRAVRTDVLLGDPGAYKIFNLNATLTNLMPKNDYKVKVACTKRAISGSTLGVGTAVNTTFLNSDMSQSVLTTSILQPY
;
A
#
# COMPACT_ATOMS: atom_id res chain seq x y z
N MET A 1 -84.52 -11.54 -24.93
CA MET A 1 -83.31 -10.80 -25.38
C MET A 1 -82.68 -9.93 -24.30
N LYS A 2 -83.44 -9.09 -23.56
CA LYS A 2 -82.89 -8.22 -22.48
C LYS A 2 -82.08 -8.95 -21.40
N LYS A 3 -82.52 -10.13 -20.94
CA LYS A 3 -81.82 -10.92 -19.90
C LYS A 3 -80.50 -11.54 -20.39
N ILE A 4 -80.44 -11.93 -21.67
CA ILE A 4 -79.23 -12.50 -22.29
C ILE A 4 -78.17 -11.41 -22.46
N LEU A 5 -78.56 -10.23 -22.95
CA LEU A 5 -77.67 -9.08 -23.09
C LEU A 5 -77.09 -8.60 -21.75
N PHE A 6 -77.88 -8.68 -20.67
CA PHE A 6 -77.43 -8.30 -19.34
C PHE A 6 -76.37 -9.29 -18.79
N VAL A 7 -76.60 -10.60 -18.98
CA VAL A 7 -75.65 -11.64 -18.54
C VAL A 7 -74.37 -11.63 -19.38
N THR A 8 -74.45 -11.41 -20.70
CA THR A 8 -73.26 -11.28 -21.54
C THR A 8 -72.49 -10.00 -21.24
N SER A 9 -73.16 -8.88 -20.98
CA SER A 9 -72.52 -7.64 -20.54
C SER A 9 -71.83 -7.78 -19.18
N LEU A 10 -72.40 -8.58 -18.27
CA LEU A 10 -71.81 -8.82 -16.94
C LEU A 10 -70.59 -9.74 -17.03
N LEU A 11 -70.60 -10.74 -17.93
CA LEU A 11 -69.44 -11.59 -18.20
C LEU A 11 -68.27 -10.83 -18.83
N LEU A 12 -68.54 -9.84 -19.71
CA LEU A 12 -67.49 -8.99 -20.28
C LEU A 12 -66.83 -8.08 -19.23
N ALA A 13 -67.54 -7.70 -18.17
CA ALA A 13 -66.99 -6.84 -17.11
C ALA A 13 -65.96 -7.56 -16.23
N VAL A 14 -66.01 -8.89 -16.13
CA VAL A 14 -65.11 -9.68 -15.25
C VAL A 14 -63.72 -9.89 -15.86
N ILE A 15 -63.58 -9.69 -17.17
CA ILE A 15 -62.33 -9.95 -17.92
C ILE A 15 -61.36 -8.75 -17.92
N VAL A 16 -61.74 -7.63 -17.28
CA VAL A 16 -60.95 -6.40 -17.30
C VAL A 16 -60.18 -6.21 -15.99
N THR A 17 -59.38 -7.22 -15.61
CA THR A 17 -58.24 -6.95 -14.72
C THR A 17 -57.11 -6.44 -15.60
N ALA A 18 -57.12 -5.14 -15.89
CA ALA A 18 -56.16 -4.51 -16.79
C ALA A 18 -54.77 -4.47 -16.14
N GLN A 19 -53.96 -5.50 -16.35
CA GLN A 19 -52.51 -5.38 -16.22
C GLN A 19 -52.03 -4.39 -17.31
N VAL A 20 -51.22 -3.40 -16.92
CA VAL A 20 -50.80 -2.32 -17.82
C VAL A 20 -49.46 -2.72 -18.45
N GLY A 21 -49.53 -3.44 -19.57
CA GLY A 21 -48.37 -3.62 -20.46
C GLY A 21 -48.30 -2.50 -21.49
N ILE A 22 -47.14 -1.86 -21.64
CA ILE A 22 -46.85 -0.96 -22.77
C ILE A 22 -45.93 -1.72 -23.72
N ASN A 23 -46.44 -2.06 -24.91
CA ASN A 23 -45.74 -2.87 -25.91
C ASN A 23 -45.32 -4.27 -25.40
N THR A 24 -46.02 -4.79 -24.38
CA THR A 24 -45.79 -6.11 -23.78
C THR A 24 -47.08 -6.94 -23.82
N PRO A 25 -47.19 -7.97 -24.68
CA PRO A 25 -48.39 -8.80 -24.80
C PRO A 25 -48.72 -9.63 -23.56
N ASN A 26 -47.70 -10.01 -22.79
CA ASN A 26 -47.82 -10.83 -21.57
C ASN A 26 -47.06 -10.13 -20.44
N PRO A 27 -47.64 -9.08 -19.81
CA PRO A 27 -46.95 -8.33 -18.76
C PRO A 27 -46.69 -9.21 -17.53
N THR A 28 -45.47 -9.14 -17.01
CA THR A 28 -45.05 -9.91 -15.82
C THR A 28 -45.18 -9.11 -14.52
N ASN A 29 -45.36 -7.80 -14.63
CA ASN A 29 -45.50 -6.85 -13.53
C ASN A 29 -46.74 -5.95 -13.75
N MET A 30 -47.18 -5.25 -12.70
CA MET A 30 -48.34 -4.36 -12.76
C MET A 30 -48.19 -3.26 -13.83
N LEU A 31 -46.96 -2.76 -13.99
CA LEU A 31 -46.53 -1.94 -15.11
C LEU A 31 -45.31 -2.61 -15.75
N ASP A 32 -45.42 -2.97 -17.02
CA ASP A 32 -44.37 -3.64 -17.78
C ASP A 32 -44.19 -2.89 -19.11
N VAL A 33 -43.04 -2.25 -19.30
CA VAL A 33 -42.75 -1.41 -20.46
C VAL A 33 -41.64 -2.05 -21.27
N ASN A 34 -41.97 -2.52 -22.47
CA ASN A 34 -41.00 -3.04 -23.43
C ASN A 34 -40.65 -1.96 -24.47
N GLY A 35 -39.86 -0.98 -24.02
CA GLY A 35 -39.42 0.16 -24.81
C GLY A 35 -38.70 1.19 -23.94
N ASP A 36 -38.49 2.38 -24.49
CA ASP A 36 -37.81 3.47 -23.78
C ASP A 36 -38.74 4.12 -22.75
N LEU A 37 -38.21 4.37 -21.55
CA LEU A 37 -38.87 5.12 -20.49
C LEU A 37 -38.14 6.45 -20.28
N ASN A 38 -38.81 7.57 -20.57
CA ASN A 38 -38.32 8.90 -20.23
C ASN A 38 -39.07 9.46 -19.01
N ILE A 39 -38.35 9.84 -17.97
CA ILE A 39 -38.91 10.38 -16.71
C ILE A 39 -38.55 11.85 -16.63
N GLY A 40 -39.54 12.74 -16.80
CA GLY A 40 -39.31 14.18 -16.89
C GLY A 40 -38.88 14.88 -15.59
N LYS A 41 -38.91 14.19 -14.44
CA LYS A 41 -38.44 14.72 -13.15
C LYS A 41 -37.64 13.68 -12.38
N GLU A 42 -38.32 12.76 -11.70
CA GLU A 42 -37.70 11.78 -10.81
C GLU A 42 -38.56 10.52 -10.72
N LEU A 43 -37.90 9.37 -10.55
CA LEU A 43 -38.55 8.13 -10.15
C LEU A 43 -38.69 8.14 -8.62
N ARG A 44 -39.82 7.69 -8.08
CA ARG A 44 -40.03 7.60 -6.63
C ARG A 44 -40.45 6.21 -6.20
N THR A 45 -39.98 5.78 -5.04
CA THR A 45 -40.33 4.48 -4.44
C THR A 45 -40.99 4.65 -3.07
N GLY A 46 -41.78 3.67 -2.64
CA GLY A 46 -42.42 3.65 -1.32
C GLY A 46 -43.53 4.70 -1.10
N GLY A 47 -44.07 5.27 -2.18
CA GLY A 47 -45.21 6.19 -2.11
C GLY A 47 -46.56 5.47 -2.03
N THR A 48 -47.62 6.23 -1.75
CA THR A 48 -49.01 5.78 -1.82
C THR A 48 -49.81 6.73 -2.72
N ASP A 49 -51.10 6.45 -2.93
CA ASP A 49 -51.99 7.32 -3.71
C ASP A 49 -52.12 8.75 -3.14
N ILE A 50 -51.75 8.94 -1.86
CA ILE A 50 -51.92 10.21 -1.14
C ILE A 50 -50.55 10.81 -0.76
N LEU A 51 -49.51 9.98 -0.58
CA LEU A 51 -48.19 10.41 -0.13
C LEU A 51 -47.13 10.16 -1.21
N LYS A 52 -46.38 11.22 -1.55
CA LYS A 52 -45.22 11.10 -2.44
C LYS A 52 -44.15 10.22 -1.78
N GLY A 53 -43.64 9.26 -2.55
CA GLY A 53 -42.51 8.41 -2.14
C GLY A 53 -41.16 9.14 -2.15
N SER A 54 -40.09 8.42 -1.84
CA SER A 54 -38.72 8.93 -1.86
C SER A 54 -38.15 8.90 -3.27
N ALA A 55 -37.48 9.98 -3.68
CA ALA A 55 -36.70 10.06 -4.91
C ALA A 55 -35.22 9.69 -4.73
N GLY A 56 -34.83 9.29 -3.53
CA GLY A 56 -33.43 9.12 -3.16
C GLY A 56 -32.70 10.46 -3.04
N THR A 57 -31.39 10.37 -2.86
CA THR A 57 -30.47 11.51 -2.88
C THR A 57 -29.60 11.47 -4.14
N ALA A 58 -28.98 12.60 -4.48
CA ALA A 58 -28.09 12.66 -5.64
C ALA A 58 -26.92 11.67 -5.46
N GLY A 59 -26.77 10.73 -6.40
CA GLY A 59 -25.73 9.69 -6.37
C GLY A 59 -26.21 8.32 -5.86
N ASP A 60 -27.45 8.21 -5.37
CA ASP A 60 -28.05 6.93 -5.06
C ASP A 60 -28.41 6.16 -6.35
N ILE A 61 -28.33 4.83 -6.29
CA ILE A 61 -28.82 3.93 -7.34
C ILE A 61 -30.16 3.33 -6.89
N LEU A 62 -31.08 3.18 -7.84
CA LEU A 62 -32.30 2.41 -7.64
C LEU A 62 -31.95 0.95 -7.36
N HIS A 63 -32.32 0.46 -6.19
CA HIS A 63 -32.03 -0.89 -5.77
C HIS A 63 -33.33 -1.70 -5.73
N ASN A 64 -33.34 -2.77 -6.52
CA ASN A 64 -34.43 -3.75 -6.63
C ASN A 64 -33.81 -5.15 -6.61
N ASN A 65 -34.34 -6.02 -5.76
CA ASN A 65 -33.98 -7.43 -5.69
C ASN A 65 -35.21 -8.23 -5.21
N ALA A 66 -35.28 -9.52 -5.56
CA ALA A 66 -36.37 -10.43 -5.24
C ALA A 66 -36.63 -10.57 -3.72
N ASP A 67 -35.63 -10.29 -2.88
CA ASP A 67 -35.74 -10.36 -1.42
C ASP A 67 -36.28 -9.08 -0.77
N LEU A 68 -36.51 -8.01 -1.55
CA LEU A 68 -37.01 -6.74 -1.04
C LEU A 68 -38.54 -6.68 -1.10
N ASN A 69 -39.15 -6.38 0.06
CA ASN A 69 -40.59 -6.10 0.13
C ASN A 69 -40.98 -4.81 -0.60
N THR A 70 -40.05 -3.87 -0.75
CA THR A 70 -40.24 -2.58 -1.44
C THR A 70 -38.91 -2.11 -2.04
N ASN A 71 -38.95 -1.55 -3.26
CA ASN A 71 -37.78 -0.95 -3.90
C ASN A 71 -37.29 0.25 -3.11
N ASP A 72 -35.97 0.41 -3.00
CA ASP A 72 -35.34 1.50 -2.27
C ASP A 72 -34.25 2.20 -3.10
N TRP A 73 -33.75 3.31 -2.55
CA TRP A 73 -32.60 4.02 -3.07
C TRP A 73 -31.40 3.70 -2.18
N LYS A 74 -30.31 3.23 -2.77
CA LYS A 74 -29.07 2.94 -2.03
C LYS A 74 -27.93 3.84 -2.47
N ALA A 75 -27.27 4.43 -1.48
CA ALA A 75 -26.01 5.12 -1.68
C ALA A 75 -24.94 4.13 -2.16
N ILE A 76 -24.28 4.48 -3.25
CA ILE A 76 -23.04 3.82 -3.64
C ILE A 76 -21.98 4.25 -2.64
N LYS A 77 -21.64 3.34 -1.72
CA LYS A 77 -20.38 3.46 -0.98
C LYS A 77 -19.34 2.68 -1.75
N ILE A 78 -18.55 3.37 -2.57
CA ILE A 78 -17.20 2.88 -2.84
C ILE A 78 -16.51 2.90 -1.48
N ALA A 79 -15.92 1.77 -1.07
CA ALA A 79 -15.16 1.73 0.19
C ALA A 79 -14.21 2.93 0.22
N ASP A 80 -14.13 3.62 1.36
CA ASP A 80 -13.27 4.78 1.56
C ASP A 80 -11.79 4.35 1.62
N GLY A 81 -11.31 3.83 0.49
CA GLY A 81 -9.94 3.45 0.21
C GLY A 81 -9.15 4.61 -0.39
N GLN A 82 -9.75 5.79 -0.59
CA GLN A 82 -9.04 6.98 -1.07
C GLN A 82 -8.05 7.54 -0.03
N GLY A 83 -8.10 7.09 1.22
CA GLY A 83 -7.06 7.34 2.24
C GLY A 83 -6.09 6.17 2.50
N SER A 84 -6.35 4.98 1.94
CA SER A 84 -5.58 3.77 2.26
C SER A 84 -4.49 3.54 1.21
N MET A 85 -3.23 3.59 1.64
CA MET A 85 -2.09 3.31 0.77
C MET A 85 -1.98 1.79 0.55
N SER A 86 -1.88 1.37 -0.71
CA SER A 86 -1.64 -0.02 -1.11
C SER A 86 -0.16 -0.25 -1.37
N VAL A 87 0.33 -1.47 -1.11
CA VAL A 87 1.69 -1.87 -1.51
C VAL A 87 1.71 -2.02 -3.03
N PHE A 88 2.42 -1.11 -3.69
CA PHE A 88 2.59 -1.11 -5.15
C PHE A 88 3.77 -1.97 -5.57
N SER A 89 4.86 -1.93 -4.79
CA SER A 89 6.02 -2.79 -4.99
C SER A 89 6.67 -3.15 -3.67
N ILE A 90 7.25 -4.35 -3.64
CA ILE A 90 8.13 -4.80 -2.57
C ILE A 90 9.26 -5.60 -3.21
N ASN A 91 10.50 -5.28 -2.86
CA ASN A 91 11.66 -6.04 -3.28
C ASN A 91 12.60 -6.25 -2.11
N THR A 92 13.27 -7.40 -2.08
CA THR A 92 14.26 -7.73 -1.05
C THR A 92 15.54 -8.23 -1.71
N VAL A 93 16.63 -7.56 -1.37
CA VAL A 93 17.98 -7.89 -1.85
C VAL A 93 18.87 -8.29 -0.68
N SER A 94 19.85 -9.14 -0.95
CA SER A 94 20.77 -9.67 0.07
C SER A 94 22.22 -9.45 -0.32
N ASP A 95 23.04 -9.07 0.65
CA ASP A 95 24.48 -8.88 0.49
C ASP A 95 25.26 -9.83 1.39
N LYS A 96 26.06 -10.72 0.79
CA LYS A 96 26.95 -11.66 1.51
C LYS A 96 28.41 -11.20 1.56
N THR A 97 28.74 -10.13 0.84
CA THR A 97 30.12 -9.60 0.77
C THR A 97 30.42 -8.73 1.99
N GLY A 98 29.50 -7.84 2.35
CA GLY A 98 29.66 -6.86 3.41
C GLY A 98 30.81 -5.90 3.18
N VAL A 99 31.19 -5.21 4.25
CA VAL A 99 32.31 -4.26 4.29
C VAL A 99 33.09 -4.44 5.59
N SER A 100 34.41 -4.25 5.53
CA SER A 100 35.26 -4.29 6.71
C SER A 100 36.04 -2.99 6.87
N PHE A 101 36.19 -2.55 8.11
CA PHE A 101 36.87 -1.31 8.48
C PHE A 101 37.98 -1.61 9.49
N SER A 102 39.18 -1.11 9.23
CA SER A 102 40.33 -1.24 10.12
C SER A 102 41.13 0.07 10.19
N GLY A 103 42.17 0.07 11.02
CA GLY A 103 43.07 1.22 11.20
C GLY A 103 42.49 2.33 12.07
N ASN A 104 42.75 3.58 11.69
CA ASN A 104 42.36 4.76 12.48
C ASN A 104 40.84 4.95 12.55
N ASN A 105 40.39 5.70 13.56
CA ASN A 105 39.01 6.14 13.70
C ASN A 105 38.55 6.95 12.47
N GLY A 106 37.26 6.83 12.15
CA GLY A 106 36.56 7.74 11.25
C GLY A 106 35.94 8.93 11.99
N SER A 107 35.09 9.67 11.29
CA SER A 107 34.41 10.84 11.84
C SER A 107 33.30 10.44 12.82
N THR A 108 33.22 11.16 13.95
CA THR A 108 32.14 11.03 14.94
C THR A 108 31.10 12.15 14.83
N ASN A 109 31.17 12.98 13.81
CA ASN A 109 30.19 14.04 13.60
C ASN A 109 28.79 13.47 13.34
N PRO A 110 27.73 14.24 13.61
CA PRO A 110 26.37 13.93 13.14
C PRO A 110 26.31 13.88 11.61
N TYR A 111 25.29 13.20 11.08
CA TYR A 111 25.00 13.13 9.65
C TYR A 111 23.70 13.88 9.36
N GLY A 112 23.66 14.63 8.26
CA GLY A 112 22.50 15.37 7.81
C GLY A 112 21.69 14.62 6.74
N ASP A 113 20.37 14.86 6.72
CA ASP A 113 19.56 14.51 5.55
C ASP A 113 20.02 15.36 4.37
N GLY A 114 20.21 14.74 3.20
CA GLY A 114 20.75 15.41 2.03
C GLY A 114 22.26 15.27 1.83
N ASP A 115 23.00 14.71 2.80
CA ASP A 115 24.45 14.56 2.68
C ASP A 115 24.83 13.65 1.49
N PRO A 116 25.85 14.01 0.69
CA PRO A 116 26.25 13.20 -0.45
C PRO A 116 27.00 11.94 -0.02
N LEU A 117 26.80 10.85 -0.77
CA LEU A 117 27.65 9.67 -0.68
C LEU A 117 29.08 10.03 -1.08
N ASN A 118 30.00 9.95 -0.11
CA ASN A 118 31.41 10.28 -0.29
C ASN A 118 32.31 9.09 0.08
N ALA A 119 33.61 9.24 -0.12
CA ALA A 119 34.60 8.17 0.08
C ALA A 119 34.69 7.61 1.52
N ASN A 120 34.11 8.29 2.53
CA ASN A 120 34.08 7.76 3.89
C ASN A 120 33.03 6.66 4.08
N TRP A 121 32.11 6.50 3.12
CA TRP A 121 31.07 5.48 3.13
C TRP A 121 31.46 4.32 2.22
N SER A 122 31.31 3.10 2.71
CA SER A 122 31.48 1.89 1.91
C SER A 122 30.12 1.28 1.64
N VAL A 123 29.77 1.18 0.35
CA VAL A 123 28.50 0.63 -0.13
C VAL A 123 28.51 -0.88 0.02
N LEU A 124 27.42 -1.44 0.54
CA LEU A 124 27.17 -2.87 0.52
C LEU A 124 26.56 -3.21 -0.84
N THR A 125 27.38 -3.72 -1.76
CA THR A 125 27.02 -3.82 -3.18
C THR A 125 25.80 -4.68 -3.47
N GLY A 126 25.56 -5.74 -2.70
CA GLY A 126 24.36 -6.57 -2.82
C GLY A 126 23.08 -5.93 -2.28
N THR A 127 23.16 -4.74 -1.69
CA THR A 127 21.99 -3.95 -1.25
C THR A 127 21.51 -2.94 -2.28
N MET A 128 22.16 -2.86 -3.44
CA MET A 128 21.73 -1.95 -4.50
C MET A 128 20.43 -2.46 -5.13
N ASP A 129 19.44 -1.59 -5.21
CA ASP A 129 18.13 -1.88 -5.78
C ASP A 129 17.55 -0.62 -6.44
N THR A 130 16.52 -0.80 -7.26
CA THR A 130 15.78 0.32 -7.87
C THR A 130 14.30 0.22 -7.59
N PHE A 131 13.65 1.38 -7.45
CA PHE A 131 12.21 1.44 -7.26
C PHE A 131 11.61 2.65 -7.99
N SER A 132 10.30 2.57 -8.23
CA SER A 132 9.55 3.61 -8.93
C SER A 132 8.40 4.11 -8.07
N VAL A 133 8.07 5.38 -8.28
CA VAL A 133 7.00 6.09 -7.58
C VAL A 133 6.16 6.76 -8.66
N THR A 134 4.87 6.44 -8.74
CA THR A 134 3.95 7.01 -9.75
C THR A 134 3.04 8.12 -9.22
N ASN A 135 2.71 8.09 -7.93
CA ASN A 135 1.85 9.06 -7.25
C ASN A 135 2.63 10.02 -6.33
N GLN A 136 2.25 11.31 -6.30
CA GLN A 136 2.84 12.33 -5.42
C GLN A 136 2.61 12.05 -3.93
N THR A 137 1.50 11.39 -3.59
CA THR A 137 1.25 10.89 -2.24
C THR A 137 1.79 9.46 -2.16
N ASN A 138 2.91 9.26 -1.48
CA ASN A 138 3.55 7.95 -1.39
C ASN A 138 4.35 7.80 -0.10
N LYS A 139 4.66 6.54 0.24
CA LYS A 139 5.62 6.20 1.29
C LYS A 139 6.58 5.15 0.75
N ALA A 140 7.86 5.49 0.69
CA ALA A 140 8.92 4.53 0.45
C ALA A 140 9.50 4.10 1.79
N THR A 141 9.36 2.83 2.12
CA THR A 141 9.86 2.25 3.37
C THR A 141 11.08 1.38 3.07
N PHE A 142 12.07 1.49 3.93
CA PHE A 142 13.32 0.74 3.85
C PHE A 142 13.53 0.02 5.16
N SER A 143 13.70 -1.30 5.10
CA SER A 143 14.04 -2.15 6.23
C SER A 143 15.36 -2.84 5.95
N PHE A 144 16.41 -2.37 6.60
CA PHE A 144 17.75 -2.94 6.50
C PHE A 144 18.12 -3.69 7.78
N GLN A 145 18.62 -4.91 7.61
CA GLN A 145 19.17 -5.72 8.70
C GLN A 145 20.55 -6.23 8.31
N THR A 146 21.49 -6.22 9.25
CA THR A 146 22.84 -6.77 9.05
C THR A 146 23.43 -7.24 10.37
N THR A 147 24.43 -8.11 10.29
CA THR A 147 25.24 -8.47 11.46
C THR A 147 26.53 -7.66 11.46
N VAL A 148 26.88 -7.12 12.63
CA VAL A 148 28.10 -6.36 12.84
C VAL A 148 28.97 -7.07 13.85
N GLN A 149 30.26 -7.28 13.55
CA GLN A 149 31.22 -8.00 14.38
C GLN A 149 32.53 -7.23 14.52
N LYS A 150 33.24 -7.40 15.65
CA LYS A 150 34.58 -6.83 15.86
C LYS A 150 35.62 -7.84 16.33
N THR A 151 36.90 -7.56 16.06
CA THR A 151 38.03 -8.42 16.49
C THR A 151 38.76 -7.92 17.75
N GLY A 152 38.66 -6.64 18.13
CA GLY A 152 39.34 -6.08 19.32
C GLY A 152 38.44 -6.00 20.56
N SER A 153 39.04 -5.80 21.74
CA SER A 153 38.30 -5.69 23.02
C SER A 153 37.69 -4.31 23.25
N ASN A 154 38.22 -3.26 22.60
CA ASN A 154 37.68 -1.90 22.72
C ASN A 154 36.28 -1.81 22.10
N SER A 155 35.51 -0.80 22.53
CA SER A 155 34.24 -0.46 21.88
C SER A 155 34.48 -0.03 20.42
N ALA A 156 33.64 -0.49 19.50
CA ALA A 156 33.68 -0.08 18.11
C ALA A 156 32.33 0.54 17.70
N SER A 157 32.35 1.77 17.22
CA SER A 157 31.17 2.52 16.78
C SER A 157 31.16 2.70 15.27
N PHE A 158 29.97 2.72 14.71
CA PHE A 158 29.74 2.74 13.28
C PHE A 158 28.42 3.43 12.95
N ALA A 159 28.21 3.71 11.68
CA ALA A 159 26.93 4.12 11.15
C ALA A 159 26.62 3.36 9.86
N CYS A 160 25.35 3.06 9.64
CA CYS A 160 24.85 2.64 8.35
C CYS A 160 23.71 3.57 7.94
N GLY A 161 23.66 3.90 6.66
CA GLY A 161 22.67 4.80 6.10
C GLY A 161 22.07 4.25 4.81
N VAL A 162 20.81 4.61 4.58
CA VAL A 162 20.11 4.39 3.32
C VAL A 162 20.32 5.62 2.45
N PHE A 163 20.88 5.38 1.27
CA PHE A 163 21.09 6.38 0.23
C PHE A 163 20.09 6.17 -0.88
N VAL A 164 19.42 7.24 -1.29
CA VAL A 164 18.54 7.27 -2.46
C VAL A 164 19.12 8.28 -3.44
N ASP A 165 19.44 7.83 -4.66
CA ASP A 165 20.14 8.62 -5.68
C ASP A 165 21.44 9.24 -5.15
N ASP A 166 22.23 8.46 -4.41
CA ASP A 166 23.51 8.89 -3.78
C ASP A 166 23.38 10.00 -2.74
N VAL A 167 22.15 10.27 -2.28
CA VAL A 167 21.85 11.22 -1.21
C VAL A 167 21.43 10.46 0.05
N LEU A 168 22.02 10.79 1.19
CA LEU A 168 21.65 10.21 2.48
C LEU A 168 20.23 10.62 2.85
N ARG A 169 19.37 9.64 3.14
CA ARG A 169 17.96 9.87 3.53
C ARG A 169 17.62 9.32 4.91
N ALA A 170 18.40 8.37 5.40
CA ALA A 170 18.27 7.85 6.74
C ALA A 170 19.60 7.27 7.21
N VAL A 171 19.87 7.38 8.50
CA VAL A 171 21.09 6.90 9.11
C VAL A 171 20.83 6.47 10.52
N ARG A 172 21.51 5.41 10.95
CA ARG A 172 21.56 5.02 12.35
C ARG A 172 22.99 4.73 12.74
N THR A 173 23.41 5.34 13.85
CA THR A 173 24.68 5.07 14.50
C THR A 173 24.49 4.03 15.57
N ASP A 174 25.53 3.25 15.83
CA ASP A 174 25.52 2.31 16.94
C ASP A 174 26.93 1.98 17.44
N VAL A 175 27.00 1.35 18.61
CA VAL A 175 28.25 0.93 19.27
C VAL A 175 28.19 -0.57 19.59
N LEU A 176 29.25 -1.29 19.22
CA LEU A 176 29.47 -2.69 19.55
C LEU A 176 30.45 -2.79 20.71
N LEU A 177 29.98 -3.37 21.82
CA LEU A 177 30.72 -3.63 23.05
C LEU A 177 31.00 -5.13 23.18
N GLY A 178 31.88 -5.50 24.11
CA GLY A 178 32.22 -6.90 24.42
C GLY A 178 33.63 -7.30 24.01
N ASP A 179 33.93 -8.58 24.10
CA ASP A 179 35.24 -9.15 23.81
C ASP A 179 35.51 -9.34 22.30
N PRO A 180 36.75 -9.68 21.90
CA PRO A 180 37.06 -10.12 20.54
C PRO A 180 36.08 -11.16 20.01
N GLY A 181 35.49 -10.91 18.84
CA GLY A 181 34.50 -11.79 18.22
C GLY A 181 33.05 -11.45 18.57
N ALA A 182 32.81 -10.52 19.49
CA ALA A 182 31.47 -10.02 19.80
C ALA A 182 30.78 -9.51 18.52
N TYR A 183 29.49 -9.82 18.41
CA TYR A 183 28.65 -9.42 17.29
C TYR A 183 27.26 -9.02 17.75
N LYS A 184 26.55 -8.29 16.90
CA LYS A 184 25.13 -7.98 17.11
C LYS A 184 24.39 -7.81 15.80
N ILE A 185 23.07 -7.95 15.87
CA ILE A 185 22.17 -7.60 14.78
C ILE A 185 21.90 -6.10 14.83
N PHE A 186 22.12 -5.43 13.71
CA PHE A 186 21.80 -4.03 13.50
C PHE A 186 20.59 -3.92 12.57
N ASN A 187 19.63 -3.08 12.93
CA ASN A 187 18.44 -2.81 12.14
C ASN A 187 18.33 -1.30 11.85
N LEU A 188 17.99 -0.94 10.62
CA LEU A 188 17.69 0.42 10.21
C LEU A 188 16.37 0.41 9.44
N ASN A 189 15.36 1.03 10.04
CA ASN A 189 14.05 1.22 9.43
C ASN A 189 13.85 2.70 9.14
N ALA A 190 13.46 3.02 7.91
CA ALA A 190 13.22 4.39 7.49
C ALA A 190 11.98 4.46 6.61
N THR A 191 11.32 5.61 6.62
CA THR A 191 10.19 5.89 5.72
C THR A 191 10.33 7.28 5.17
N LEU A 192 10.38 7.39 3.84
CA LEU A 192 10.31 8.65 3.12
C LEU A 192 8.89 8.84 2.62
N THR A 193 8.39 10.06 2.77
CA THR A 193 7.03 10.42 2.37
C THR A 193 7.07 11.35 1.17
N ASN A 194 6.09 11.22 0.28
CA ASN A 194 5.84 12.13 -0.82
C ASN A 194 7.08 12.37 -1.70
N LEU A 195 7.77 11.28 -2.07
CA LEU A 195 8.83 11.36 -3.07
C LEU A 195 8.24 11.84 -4.40
N MET A 196 9.00 12.63 -5.15
CA MET A 196 8.59 13.06 -6.48
C MET A 196 8.39 11.84 -7.39
N PRO A 197 7.32 11.77 -8.19
CA PRO A 197 7.15 10.67 -9.13
C PRO A 197 8.36 10.52 -10.07
N LYS A 198 8.94 9.31 -10.08
CA LYS A 198 10.17 8.97 -10.83
C LYS A 198 10.20 7.45 -11.05
N ASN A 199 10.67 7.03 -12.22
CA ASN A 199 10.71 5.62 -12.64
C ASN A 199 12.04 4.89 -12.37
N ASP A 200 12.98 5.49 -11.63
CA ASP A 200 14.29 4.88 -11.37
C ASP A 200 14.99 5.56 -10.18
N TYR A 201 14.40 5.44 -8.99
CA TYR A 201 15.13 5.77 -7.76
C TYR A 201 16.14 4.67 -7.46
N LYS A 202 17.40 5.03 -7.24
CA LYS A 202 18.46 4.08 -6.91
C LYS A 202 18.67 4.06 -5.41
N VAL A 203 18.30 2.96 -4.76
CA VAL A 203 18.54 2.77 -3.33
C VAL A 203 19.76 1.89 -3.10
N LYS A 204 20.54 2.23 -2.09
CA LYS A 204 21.65 1.41 -1.61
C LYS A 204 21.92 1.69 -0.14
N VAL A 205 22.47 0.71 0.57
CA VAL A 205 22.96 0.92 1.93
C VAL A 205 24.47 1.08 1.89
N ALA A 206 24.97 2.06 2.63
CA ALA A 206 26.39 2.22 2.87
C ALA A 206 26.64 2.35 4.36
N CYS A 207 27.80 1.87 4.81
CA CYS A 207 28.22 1.96 6.19
C CYS A 207 29.57 2.68 6.30
N THR A 208 29.86 3.20 7.49
CA THR A 208 31.11 3.89 7.78
C THR A 208 31.56 3.61 9.21
N LYS A 209 32.88 3.58 9.40
CA LYS A 209 33.49 3.51 10.73
C LYS A 209 33.40 4.88 11.42
N ARG A 210 33.13 4.87 12.72
CA ARG A 210 33.25 6.03 13.61
C ARG A 210 34.47 5.80 14.51
N ALA A 211 34.32 5.69 15.82
CA ALA A 211 35.41 5.29 16.71
C ALA A 211 35.57 3.76 16.78
N ILE A 212 36.62 3.20 16.18
CA ILE A 212 36.91 1.74 16.17
C ILE A 212 38.13 1.36 17.02
N SER A 213 38.91 2.34 17.48
CA SER A 213 39.99 2.19 18.48
C SER A 213 40.94 1.02 18.21
N GLY A 214 41.38 0.90 16.94
CA GLY A 214 42.32 -0.12 16.46
C GLY A 214 41.70 -1.50 16.20
N SER A 215 40.41 -1.69 16.45
CA SER A 215 39.69 -2.94 16.14
C SER A 215 39.35 -3.02 14.65
N THR A 216 39.30 -4.24 14.10
CA THR A 216 38.64 -4.46 12.81
C THR A 216 37.15 -4.64 13.05
N LEU A 217 36.32 -3.89 12.34
CA LEU A 217 34.87 -3.95 12.36
C LEU A 217 34.36 -4.48 11.02
N GLY A 218 33.60 -5.57 11.05
CA GLY A 218 32.87 -6.09 9.89
C GLY A 218 31.40 -5.73 9.98
N VAL A 219 30.83 -5.23 8.89
CA VAL A 219 29.39 -5.04 8.73
C VAL A 219 28.95 -5.87 7.53
N GLY A 220 28.01 -6.80 7.72
CA GLY A 220 27.61 -7.70 6.63
C GLY A 220 28.63 -8.81 6.33
N THR A 221 29.71 -8.89 7.12
CA THR A 221 30.85 -9.78 6.87
C THR A 221 31.48 -10.24 8.18
N ALA A 222 31.91 -11.50 8.23
CA ALA A 222 32.58 -12.07 9.40
C ALA A 222 34.05 -11.63 9.42
N VAL A 223 34.46 -10.91 10.47
CA VAL A 223 35.87 -10.53 10.71
C VAL A 223 36.55 -11.43 11.73
N ASN A 224 35.80 -12.24 12.46
CA ASN A 224 36.29 -13.34 13.28
C ASN A 224 35.48 -14.60 12.97
N THR A 225 36.10 -15.51 12.21
CA THR A 225 35.47 -16.72 11.67
C THR A 225 35.28 -17.84 12.69
N THR A 226 35.83 -17.69 13.90
CA THR A 226 35.58 -18.62 15.00
C THR A 226 34.13 -18.55 15.51
N PHE A 227 33.50 -17.36 15.42
CA PHE A 227 32.16 -17.12 15.98
C PHE A 227 31.09 -16.83 14.94
N LEU A 228 31.48 -16.44 13.72
CA LEU A 228 30.54 -16.08 12.66
C LEU A 228 31.07 -16.56 11.31
N ASN A 229 30.17 -17.01 10.44
CA ASN A 229 30.50 -17.32 9.05
C ASN A 229 29.80 -16.32 8.11
N SER A 230 30.10 -16.39 6.81
CA SER A 230 29.56 -15.47 5.80
C SER A 230 28.04 -15.52 5.68
N ASP A 231 27.42 -16.69 5.89
CA ASP A 231 25.96 -16.81 5.81
C ASP A 231 25.26 -16.21 7.04
N MET A 232 25.87 -16.32 8.22
CA MET A 232 25.40 -15.67 9.45
C MET A 232 25.62 -14.16 9.42
N SER A 233 26.62 -13.68 8.68
CA SER A 233 26.93 -12.25 8.61
C SER A 233 26.15 -11.49 7.57
N GLN A 234 25.36 -12.15 6.72
CA GLN A 234 24.72 -11.52 5.56
C GLN A 234 23.82 -10.32 5.94
N SER A 235 23.71 -9.39 5.01
CA SER A 235 22.80 -8.23 5.13
C SER A 235 21.61 -8.38 4.22
N VAL A 236 20.48 -7.78 4.60
CA VAL A 236 19.24 -7.77 3.82
C VAL A 236 18.67 -6.36 3.81
N LEU A 237 18.26 -5.90 2.63
CA LEU A 237 17.48 -4.67 2.46
C LEU A 237 16.14 -5.04 1.81
N THR A 238 15.05 -4.67 2.47
CA THR A 238 13.71 -4.71 1.90
C THR A 238 13.24 -3.28 1.62
N THR A 239 12.87 -3.03 0.37
CA THR A 239 12.26 -1.77 -0.08
C THR A 239 10.79 -2.04 -0.34
N SER A 240 9.88 -1.25 0.24
CA SER A 240 8.45 -1.34 -0.10
C SER A 240 7.85 0.03 -0.35
N ILE A 241 7.07 0.13 -1.43
CA ILE A 241 6.46 1.35 -1.93
C ILE A 241 4.96 1.27 -1.72
N LEU A 242 4.45 2.23 -0.97
CA LEU A 242 3.04 2.39 -0.65
C LEU A 242 2.51 3.60 -1.41
N GLN A 243 1.42 3.45 -2.16
CA GLN A 243 0.76 4.53 -2.91
C GLN A 243 -0.76 4.34 -2.89
N PRO A 244 -1.55 5.42 -2.93
CA PRO A 244 -2.97 5.32 -3.20
C PRO A 244 -3.19 4.80 -4.64
N TYR A 245 -4.31 4.10 -4.82
CA TYR A 245 -4.74 3.58 -6.12
C TYR A 245 -5.16 4.70 -7.06
#